data_AF-A0A2E5EFE3-F1
#
_entry.id   AF-A0A2E5EFE3-F1
#
_cell.length_a   1.000
_cell.length_b   1.000
_cell.length_c   1.000
_cell.angle_alpha   90.00
_cell.angle_beta   90.00
_cell.angle_gamma   90.00
#
_symmetry.space_group_name_H-M   'P 1'
#
loop_
_entity.id
_entity.type
_entity.pdbx_description
1 polymer ?
#
loop_
_entity_poly.entity_id
_entity_poly.type
_entity_poly.pdbx_seq_one_letter_code
_entity_poly.pdbx_strand_id
1 'polypeptide(L)'
;MFPDRISGIHELLIKHIECELEGYSFKLCDIHHLAAIEDVANRTDVIRHKERKFGRGCVGAWRENQAGIRCGFVAALNRFRGTLTANEFLFGGDPAYADFALAGVLENYLYPEANDLDDQPWLLDWLKRWDGITFK
;
A
#
# COMPACT_ATOMS: atom_id res chain seq x y z
N MET A 1 18.33 -3.80 8.61
CA MET A 1 17.37 -3.18 7.67
C MET A 1 17.93 -3.01 6.25
N PHE A 2 19.19 -2.58 6.03
CA PHE A 2 19.77 -2.38 4.68
C PHE A 2 21.04 -3.23 4.48
N PRO A 3 20.91 -4.51 4.11
CA PRO A 3 22.07 -5.38 3.94
C PRO A 3 22.76 -5.14 2.59
N ASP A 4 24.08 -4.92 2.61
CA ASP A 4 24.89 -4.68 1.39
C ASP A 4 24.70 -5.74 0.30
N ARG A 5 24.56 -7.00 0.72
CA ARG A 5 24.38 -8.17 -0.17
C ARG A 5 23.15 -8.05 -1.09
N ILE A 6 22.13 -7.29 -0.69
CA ILE A 6 20.91 -7.08 -1.46
C ILE A 6 20.70 -5.62 -1.89
N SER A 7 21.65 -4.71 -1.60
CA SER A 7 21.48 -3.26 -1.79
C SER A 7 20.80 -2.85 -3.11
N GLY A 8 21.31 -3.31 -4.25
CA GLY A 8 20.76 -2.95 -5.56
C GLY A 8 19.34 -3.47 -5.81
N ILE A 9 19.05 -4.73 -5.48
CA ILE A 9 17.69 -5.28 -5.65
C ILE A 9 16.72 -4.71 -4.62
N HIS A 10 17.24 -4.39 -3.43
CA HIS A 10 16.48 -3.79 -2.33
C HIS A 10 16.01 -2.38 -2.71
N GLU A 11 16.86 -1.56 -3.32
CA GLU A 11 16.49 -0.23 -3.83
C GLU A 11 15.37 -0.31 -4.88
N LEU A 12 15.47 -1.24 -5.83
CA LEU A 12 14.43 -1.46 -6.84
C LEU A 12 13.10 -1.87 -6.21
N LEU A 13 13.14 -2.73 -5.18
CA LEU A 13 11.95 -3.20 -4.48
C LEU A 13 11.30 -2.08 -3.67
N ILE A 14 12.10 -1.27 -2.96
CA ILE A 14 11.62 -0.10 -2.22
C ILE A 14 10.93 0.86 -3.19
N LYS A 15 11.56 1.17 -4.33
CA LYS A 15 10.96 2.05 -5.34
C LYS A 15 9.64 1.50 -5.86
N HIS A 16 9.54 0.20 -6.10
CA HIS A 16 8.27 -0.44 -6.46
C HIS A 16 7.20 -0.24 -5.39
N ILE A 17 7.55 -0.44 -4.12
CA ILE A 17 6.62 -0.29 -3.00
C ILE A 17 6.18 1.17 -2.81
N GLU A 18 7.12 2.10 -2.64
CA GLU A 18 6.86 3.50 -2.30
C GLU A 18 6.37 4.34 -3.48
N CYS A 19 6.55 3.88 -4.73
CA CYS A 19 6.01 4.59 -5.89
C CYS A 19 4.75 3.92 -6.42
N GLU A 20 4.82 2.65 -6.79
CA GLU A 20 3.74 1.96 -7.49
C GLU A 20 2.64 1.54 -6.49
N LEU A 21 3.00 0.77 -5.46
CA LEU A 21 2.01 0.27 -4.49
C LEU A 21 1.41 1.39 -3.64
N GLU A 22 2.24 2.29 -3.10
CA GLU A 22 1.75 3.44 -2.35
C GLU A 22 0.86 4.34 -3.23
N GLY A 23 1.21 4.53 -4.50
CA GLY A 23 0.41 5.30 -5.44
C GLY A 23 -0.99 4.71 -5.69
N TYR A 24 -1.13 3.38 -5.62
CA TYR A 24 -2.42 2.70 -5.68
C TYR A 24 -3.18 2.78 -4.35
N SER A 25 -2.55 2.37 -3.24
CA SER A 25 -3.19 2.35 -1.93
C SER A 25 -3.69 3.74 -1.54
N PHE A 26 -2.89 4.78 -1.76
CA PHE A 26 -3.25 6.17 -1.55
C PHE A 26 -4.56 6.57 -2.21
N LYS A 27 -4.74 6.23 -3.48
CA LYS A 27 -5.97 6.56 -4.22
C LYS A 27 -7.17 5.81 -3.67
N LEU A 28 -6.98 4.53 -3.36
CA LEU A 28 -8.02 3.67 -2.78
C LEU A 28 -8.43 4.19 -1.40
N CYS A 29 -7.48 4.63 -0.56
CA CYS A 29 -7.76 5.21 0.74
C CYS A 29 -8.45 6.56 0.66
N ASP A 30 -7.94 7.46 -0.17
CA ASP A 30 -8.46 8.82 -0.31
C ASP A 30 -9.93 8.85 -0.74
N ILE A 31 -10.39 7.87 -1.54
CA ILE A 31 -11.80 7.73 -1.93
C ILE A 31 -12.71 7.69 -0.69
N HIS A 32 -12.28 6.98 0.36
CA HIS A 32 -13.02 6.76 1.60
C HIS A 32 -12.72 7.85 2.63
N HIS A 33 -11.44 8.20 2.83
CA HIS A 33 -11.02 9.22 3.78
C HIS A 33 -11.67 10.58 3.50
N LEU A 34 -11.67 11.04 2.24
CA LEU A 34 -12.30 12.32 1.87
C LEU A 34 -13.81 12.33 2.09
N ALA A 35 -14.47 11.17 1.96
CA ALA A 35 -15.91 11.07 2.23
C ALA A 35 -16.21 11.22 3.72
N ALA A 36 -15.29 10.80 4.58
CA ALA A 36 -15.43 10.85 6.04
C ALA A 36 -15.10 12.21 6.67
N ILE A 37 -14.49 13.15 5.92
CA ILE A 37 -14.23 14.50 6.43
C ILE A 37 -15.55 15.30 6.46
N GLU A 38 -16.11 15.48 7.66
CA GLU A 38 -17.37 16.21 7.88
C GLU A 38 -17.23 17.72 7.64
N ASP A 39 -16.09 18.32 8.03
CA ASP A 39 -15.80 19.73 7.78
C ASP A 39 -15.60 19.97 6.27
N VAL A 40 -16.57 20.65 5.67
CA VAL A 40 -16.59 20.98 4.24
C VAL A 40 -15.39 21.82 3.82
N ALA A 41 -14.90 22.73 4.68
CA ALA A 41 -13.75 23.57 4.36
C ALA A 41 -12.49 22.70 4.29
N ASN A 42 -12.22 21.92 5.33
CA ASN A 42 -11.10 20.97 5.36
C ASN A 42 -11.17 19.98 4.18
N ARG A 43 -12.33 19.35 3.94
CA ARG A 43 -12.53 18.44 2.81
C ARG A 43 -12.21 19.10 1.47
N THR A 44 -12.64 20.35 1.29
CA THR A 44 -12.36 21.12 0.07
C THR A 44 -10.87 21.41 -0.09
N ASP A 45 -10.17 21.75 0.99
CA ASP A 45 -8.73 22.00 0.96
C ASP A 45 -7.92 20.74 0.61
N VAL A 46 -8.30 19.59 1.17
CA VAL A 46 -7.68 18.30 0.81
C VAL A 46 -7.95 18.00 -0.67
N ILE A 47 -9.19 18.12 -1.15
CA ILE A 47 -9.52 17.91 -2.58
C ILE A 47 -8.67 18.82 -3.47
N ARG A 48 -8.58 20.12 -3.16
CA ARG A 48 -7.76 21.08 -3.92
C ARG A 48 -6.29 20.70 -3.93
N HIS A 49 -5.76 20.19 -2.80
CA HIS A 49 -4.40 19.68 -2.75
C HIS A 49 -4.19 18.53 -3.72
N LYS A 50 -5.13 17.57 -3.80
CA LYS A 50 -5.06 16.48 -4.79
C LYS A 50 -5.17 16.99 -6.21
N GLU A 51 -6.11 17.89 -6.49
CA GLU A 51 -6.35 18.41 -7.85
C GLU A 51 -5.15 19.18 -8.41
N ARG A 52 -4.36 19.86 -7.56
CA ARG A 52 -3.10 20.49 -7.99
C ARG A 52 -2.07 19.48 -8.49
N LYS A 53 -2.05 18.27 -7.92
CA LYS A 53 -1.08 17.22 -8.27
C LYS A 53 -1.56 16.31 -9.39
N PHE A 54 -2.85 15.99 -9.42
CA PHE A 54 -3.41 14.93 -10.27
C PHE A 54 -4.45 15.43 -11.28
N GLY A 55 -4.74 16.73 -11.30
CA GLY A 55 -5.75 17.32 -12.16
C GLY A 55 -7.13 17.42 -11.51
N ARG A 56 -7.94 18.35 -12.04
CA ARG A 56 -9.30 18.62 -11.55
C ARG A 56 -10.18 17.37 -11.66
N GLY A 57 -10.96 17.09 -10.61
CA GLY A 57 -11.87 15.94 -10.56
C GLY A 57 -11.18 14.59 -10.34
N CYS A 58 -9.88 14.55 -10.06
CA CYS A 58 -9.12 13.30 -9.93
C CYS A 58 -9.73 12.30 -8.93
N VAL A 59 -10.21 12.76 -7.77
CA VAL A 59 -10.83 11.90 -6.75
C VAL A 59 -12.11 11.24 -7.27
N GLY A 60 -12.93 11.98 -8.01
CA GLY A 60 -14.13 11.44 -8.66
C GLY A 60 -13.76 10.36 -9.68
N ALA A 61 -12.77 10.65 -10.53
CA ALA A 61 -12.25 9.68 -11.50
C ALA A 61 -11.67 8.42 -10.83
N TRP A 62 -11.02 8.56 -9.67
CA TRP A 62 -10.54 7.42 -8.91
C TRP A 62 -11.68 6.56 -8.37
N ARG A 63 -12.73 7.20 -7.85
CA ARG A 63 -13.94 6.49 -7.37
C ARG A 63 -14.64 5.74 -8.50
N GLU A 64 -14.79 6.37 -9.66
CA GLU A 64 -15.40 5.74 -10.85
C GLU A 64 -14.58 4.54 -11.34
N ASN A 65 -13.25 4.59 -11.23
CA ASN A 65 -12.34 3.52 -11.64
C ASN A 65 -11.78 2.71 -10.45
N GLN A 66 -12.48 2.67 -9.31
CA GLN A 66 -11.96 2.04 -8.08
C GLN A 66 -11.58 0.57 -8.31
N ALA A 67 -12.41 -0.19 -9.03
CA ALA A 67 -12.15 -1.59 -9.35
C ALA A 67 -10.88 -1.77 -10.20
N GLY A 68 -10.65 -0.89 -11.17
CA GLY A 68 -9.44 -0.93 -12.01
C GLY A 68 -8.18 -0.58 -11.22
N ILE A 69 -8.26 0.41 -10.33
CA ILE A 69 -7.17 0.78 -9.42
C ILE A 69 -6.86 -0.39 -8.48
N ARG A 70 -7.87 -1.04 -7.88
CA ARG A 70 -7.70 -2.23 -7.03
C ARG A 70 -7.09 -3.39 -7.80
N CYS A 71 -7.51 -3.64 -9.04
CA CYS A 71 -6.92 -4.67 -9.89
C CYS A 71 -5.42 -4.41 -10.12
N GLY A 72 -5.04 -3.16 -10.40
CA GLY A 72 -3.63 -2.75 -10.52
C GLY A 72 -2.84 -2.95 -9.22
N PHE A 73 -3.42 -2.56 -8.08
CA PHE A 73 -2.82 -2.76 -6.76
C PHE A 73 -2.53 -4.24 -6.47
N VAL A 74 -3.52 -5.10 -6.67
CA VAL A 74 -3.38 -6.55 -6.47
C VAL A 74 -2.36 -7.15 -7.44
N ALA A 75 -2.35 -6.73 -8.70
CA ALA A 75 -1.35 -7.17 -9.67
C ALA A 75 0.07 -6.79 -9.25
N ALA A 76 0.27 -5.58 -8.72
CA ALA A 76 1.54 -5.11 -8.18
C ALA A 76 1.96 -5.89 -6.92
N LEU A 77 1.02 -6.23 -6.03
CA LEU A 77 1.28 -7.05 -4.83
C LEU A 77 1.65 -8.49 -5.17
N ASN A 78 1.04 -9.07 -6.20
CA ASN A 78 1.27 -10.45 -6.62
C ASN A 78 2.73 -10.75 -6.97
N ARG A 79 3.55 -9.73 -7.26
CA ARG A 79 5.00 -9.86 -7.46
C ARG A 79 5.71 -10.45 -6.23
N PHE A 80 5.16 -10.29 -5.02
CA PHE A 80 5.74 -10.80 -3.78
C PHE A 80 5.22 -12.17 -3.37
N ARG A 81 4.15 -12.67 -4.03
CA ARG A 81 3.42 -13.86 -3.59
C ARG A 81 4.37 -15.03 -3.36
N GLY A 82 5.16 -15.40 -4.36
CA GLY A 82 6.09 -16.54 -4.25
C GLY A 82 7.06 -16.40 -3.07
N THR A 83 7.64 -15.21 -2.89
CA THR A 83 8.57 -14.94 -1.81
C THR A 83 7.91 -15.01 -0.44
N LEU A 84 6.78 -14.33 -0.24
CA LEU A 84 6.09 -14.24 1.06
C LEU A 84 5.32 -15.50 1.43
N THR A 85 4.98 -16.35 0.46
CA THR A 85 4.46 -17.70 0.74
C THR A 85 5.56 -18.68 1.16
N ALA A 86 6.80 -18.47 0.73
CA ALA A 86 7.90 -19.39 0.99
C ALA A 86 8.83 -18.95 2.13
N ASN A 87 8.84 -17.66 2.47
CA ASN A 87 9.76 -17.06 3.43
C ASN A 87 9.02 -16.22 4.47
N GLU A 88 9.72 -15.92 5.56
CA GLU A 88 9.21 -15.06 6.59
C GLU A 88 9.11 -13.60 6.10
N PHE A 89 10.14 -13.15 5.38
CA PHE A 89 10.32 -11.79 4.83
C PHE A 89 10.67 -11.81 3.33
N LEU A 90 10.62 -10.63 2.70
CA LEU A 90 10.91 -10.40 1.29
C LEU A 90 12.32 -10.85 0.85
N PHE A 91 13.26 -10.97 1.79
CA PHE A 91 14.63 -11.41 1.49
C PHE A 91 15.09 -12.59 2.36
N GLY A 92 14.17 -13.38 2.90
CA GLY A 92 14.46 -14.61 3.65
C GLY A 92 14.03 -14.53 5.11
N GLY A 93 14.95 -14.84 6.03
CA GLY A 93 14.66 -15.01 7.46
C GLY A 93 14.77 -13.76 8.34
N ASP A 94 15.32 -12.66 7.81
CA ASP A 94 15.42 -11.38 8.55
C ASP A 94 14.70 -10.26 7.78
N PRO A 95 14.01 -9.32 8.49
CA PRO A 95 13.32 -8.22 7.83
C PRO A 95 14.32 -7.19 7.26
N ALA A 96 14.10 -6.81 6.01
CA ALA A 96 14.75 -5.66 5.39
C ALA A 96 13.80 -4.47 5.41
N TYR A 97 14.30 -3.26 5.11
CA TYR A 97 13.45 -2.07 5.06
C TYR A 97 12.24 -2.20 4.11
N ALA A 98 12.36 -3.03 3.06
CA ALA A 98 11.25 -3.26 2.14
C ALA A 98 10.05 -3.94 2.81
N ASP A 99 10.27 -4.78 3.81
CA ASP A 99 9.18 -5.42 4.58
C ASP A 99 8.40 -4.37 5.38
N PHE A 100 9.11 -3.43 6.01
CA PHE A 100 8.49 -2.30 6.72
C PHE A 100 7.74 -1.37 5.78
N ALA A 101 8.33 -1.04 4.62
CA ALA A 101 7.65 -0.22 3.61
C ALA A 101 6.38 -0.90 3.10
N LEU A 102 6.44 -2.22 2.84
CA LEU A 102 5.28 -3.00 2.41
C LEU A 102 4.19 -3.01 3.49
N ALA A 103 4.56 -3.29 4.74
CA ALA A 103 3.62 -3.28 5.86
C ALA A 103 2.94 -1.91 6.00
N GLY A 104 3.70 -0.81 5.96
CA GLY A 104 3.13 0.55 6.05
C GLY A 104 2.16 0.88 4.92
N VAL A 105 2.44 0.44 3.68
CA VAL A 105 1.51 0.60 2.56
C VAL A 105 0.22 -0.19 2.78
N LEU A 106 0.31 -1.40 3.33
CA LEU A 106 -0.84 -2.28 3.57
C LEU A 106 -1.68 -1.80 4.77
N GLU A 107 -1.05 -1.35 5.85
CA GLU A 107 -1.72 -0.75 7.01
C GLU A 107 -2.50 0.49 6.59
N ASN A 108 -1.88 1.38 5.80
CA ASN A 108 -2.58 2.55 5.25
C ASN A 108 -3.73 2.13 4.34
N TYR A 109 -3.54 1.12 3.48
CA TYR A 109 -4.59 0.58 2.63
C TYR A 109 -5.81 0.11 3.43
N LEU A 110 -5.59 -0.60 4.54
CA LEU A 110 -6.63 -1.18 5.39
C LEU A 110 -7.27 -0.18 6.37
N TYR A 111 -6.59 0.95 6.66
CA TYR A 111 -7.04 1.93 7.65
C TYR A 111 -8.47 2.46 7.47
N PRO A 112 -8.97 2.78 6.26
CA PRO A 112 -10.33 3.30 6.09
C PRO A 112 -11.46 2.32 6.46
N GLU A 113 -11.17 1.11 6.93
CA GLU A 113 -12.09 -0.02 7.22
C GLU A 113 -13.04 -0.40 6.05
N ALA A 114 -12.89 0.26 4.90
CA ALA A 114 -13.67 0.08 3.69
C ALA A 114 -12.90 -0.68 2.60
N ASN A 115 -11.61 -0.92 2.81
CA ASN A 115 -10.73 -1.69 1.94
C ASN A 115 -10.39 -3.01 2.62
N ASP A 116 -10.34 -4.10 1.85
CA ASP A 116 -9.99 -5.44 2.32
C ASP A 116 -8.96 -6.12 1.41
N LEU A 117 -8.42 -7.23 1.93
CA LEU A 117 -7.52 -8.15 1.24
C LEU A 117 -8.05 -9.59 1.29
N ASP A 118 -9.38 -9.78 1.39
CA ASP A 118 -9.99 -11.09 1.60
C ASP A 118 -9.74 -12.04 0.41
N ASP A 119 -9.56 -11.49 -0.78
CA ASP A 119 -9.17 -12.22 -1.99
C ASP A 119 -7.66 -12.52 -2.07
N GLN A 120 -6.85 -12.05 -1.11
CA GLN A 120 -5.41 -12.28 -0.99
C GLN A 120 -5.03 -12.96 0.33
N PRO A 121 -5.50 -14.22 0.57
CA PRO A 121 -5.29 -14.90 1.86
C PRO A 121 -3.81 -15.07 2.25
N TRP A 122 -2.92 -15.26 1.26
CA TRP A 122 -1.47 -15.35 1.47
C TRP A 122 -0.87 -14.07 2.08
N LEU A 123 -1.46 -12.91 1.76
CA LEU A 123 -1.00 -11.62 2.26
C LEU A 123 -1.55 -11.36 3.66
N LEU A 124 -2.80 -11.75 3.91
CA LEU A 124 -3.37 -11.76 5.27
C LEU A 124 -2.56 -12.66 6.21
N ASP A 125 -2.14 -13.83 5.75
CA ASP A 125 -1.29 -14.71 6.55
C ASP A 125 0.09 -14.12 6.81
N TRP A 126 0.66 -13.40 5.84
CA TRP A 126 1.90 -12.65 6.06
C TRP A 126 1.71 -11.51 7.08
N LEU A 127 0.63 -10.72 6.98
CA LEU A 127 0.32 -9.64 7.93
C LEU A 127 0.15 -10.16 9.36
N LYS A 128 -0.56 -11.29 9.55
CA LYS A 128 -0.66 -11.93 10.87
C LYS A 128 0.69 -12.32 11.45
N ARG A 129 1.62 -12.80 10.61
CA ARG A 129 2.99 -13.10 11.04
C ARG A 129 3.73 -11.81 11.37
N TRP A 130 3.58 -10.78 10.54
CA TRP A 130 4.18 -9.46 10.73
C TRP A 130 3.80 -8.81 12.06
N ASP A 131 2.50 -8.79 12.40
CA ASP A 131 1.97 -8.21 13.64
C ASP A 131 2.51 -8.91 14.91
N GLY A 132 2.90 -10.18 14.78
CA GLY A 132 3.48 -10.98 15.87
C GLY A 132 4.98 -10.72 16.10
N ILE A 133 5.64 -9.94 15.24
CA ILE A 133 7.09 -9.74 15.34
C ILE A 133 7.41 -8.75 16.46
N THR A 134 8.33 -9.16 17.33
CA THR A 134 8.96 -8.25 18.30
C THR A 134 10.33 -7.86 17.79
N PHE A 135 10.51 -6.58 17.44
CA PHE A 135 11.83 -6.05 17.11
C PHE A 135 12.61 -5.83 18.42
N LYS A 136 13.76 -6.51 18.55
CA LYS A 136 14.70 -6.32 19.67
C LYS A 136 15.66 -5.17 19.40
#